data_AF-A0A942L9Z8-F1
#
_entry.id   AF-A0A942L9Z8-F1
#
_cell.length_a   1.000
_cell.length_b   1.000
_cell.length_c   1.000
_cell.angle_alpha   90.00
_cell.angle_beta   90.00
_cell.angle_gamma   90.00
#
_symmetry.space_group_name_H-M   'P 1'
#
loop_
_entity.id
_entity.type
_entity.pdbx_description
1 polymer ?
#
loop_
_entity_poly.entity_id
_entity_poly.type
_entity_poly.pdbx_seq_one_letter_code
_entity_poly.pdbx_strand_id
1 'polypeptide(L)'
;MVSISSFLGCTSSKGQPVNNEIEEKQTDHSVVVIDSQSDRRNDEGVPSPISGIYTDALNINRRPFAVMLDNQSKARPQAGLDQAEIVYEILAEGMITRYLAIFLINEPSLIGPVRSARPYFLDKAMEFNALYVHVGGSPQAISDI
;
A
#
# COMPACT_ATOMS: atom_id res chain seq x y z
N MET A 1 26.08 0.01 61.06
CA MET A 1 25.03 -0.97 60.68
C MET A 1 25.21 -1.25 59.20
N VAL A 2 25.87 -2.34 58.80
CA VAL A 2 25.28 -3.67 58.50
C VAL A 2 24.16 -3.49 57.46
N SER A 3 24.19 -4.04 56.23
CA SER A 3 24.49 -5.44 55.92
C SER A 3 24.90 -5.68 54.47
N ILE A 4 25.66 -6.76 54.32
CA ILE A 4 26.14 -7.50 53.15
C ILE A 4 24.99 -8.26 52.47
N SER A 5 25.08 -8.48 51.14
CA SER A 5 24.92 -9.83 50.55
C SER A 5 25.45 -9.91 49.11
N SER A 6 26.44 -10.81 48.95
CA SER A 6 27.06 -11.31 47.72
C SER A 6 26.13 -12.33 47.01
N PHE A 7 26.37 -12.78 45.78
CA PHE A 7 27.31 -13.86 45.38
C PHE A 7 27.49 -13.83 43.84
N LEU A 8 28.74 -13.77 43.33
CA LEU A 8 29.55 -14.84 42.68
C LEU A 8 28.90 -15.48 41.43
N GLY A 9 29.55 -15.71 40.29
CA GLY A 9 30.96 -15.74 39.83
C GLY A 9 30.93 -16.21 38.35
N CYS A 10 31.96 -16.64 37.63
CA CYS A 10 33.41 -16.51 37.69
C CYS A 10 33.95 -16.67 36.25
N THR A 11 35.15 -16.15 36.04
CA THR A 11 35.99 -15.99 34.84
C THR A 11 36.68 -17.27 34.33
N SER A 12 37.06 -17.36 33.03
CA SER A 12 38.46 -17.37 32.56
C SER A 12 38.68 -18.00 31.18
N SER A 13 39.52 -17.33 30.38
CA SER A 13 40.10 -17.73 29.10
C SER A 13 41.39 -18.56 29.26
N LYS A 14 41.72 -19.40 28.24
CA LYS A 14 43.06 -19.70 27.67
C LYS A 14 42.95 -20.73 26.51
N GLY A 15 43.70 -20.53 25.40
CA GLY A 15 43.74 -21.34 24.16
C GLY A 15 44.44 -22.70 24.28
N GLN A 16 44.70 -23.54 23.26
CA GLN A 16 44.83 -23.50 21.77
C GLN A 16 45.02 -24.99 21.32
N PRO A 17 45.45 -25.33 20.07
CA PRO A 17 44.80 -25.41 18.75
C PRO A 17 44.28 -26.84 18.41
N VAL A 18 43.74 -27.11 17.21
CA VAL A 18 43.97 -28.33 16.37
C VAL A 18 43.17 -28.24 15.05
N ASN A 19 43.80 -28.77 14.00
CA ASN A 19 43.56 -28.66 12.56
C ASN A 19 42.24 -29.26 12.02
N ASN A 20 41.88 -28.74 10.84
CA ASN A 20 41.26 -29.37 9.67
C ASN A 20 40.20 -30.46 9.90
N GLU A 21 38.98 -30.17 9.43
CA GLU A 21 38.32 -30.95 8.37
C GLU A 21 37.06 -30.18 7.91
N ILE A 22 36.90 -30.01 6.60
CA ILE A 22 35.69 -29.45 6.00
C ILE A 22 34.65 -30.57 6.05
N GLU A 23 33.72 -30.52 7.00
CA GLU A 23 32.49 -31.31 6.93
C GLU A 23 31.46 -30.54 6.09
N GLU A 24 31.23 -31.05 4.87
CA GLU A 24 30.08 -30.70 4.04
C GLU A 24 28.78 -30.99 4.81
N LYS A 25 28.20 -29.96 5.42
CA LYS A 25 26.86 -30.07 5.97
C LYS A 25 25.84 -29.68 4.90
N GLN A 26 25.33 -30.70 4.23
CA GLN A 26 24.15 -30.69 3.39
C GLN A 26 22.97 -30.07 4.13
N THR A 27 22.68 -28.80 3.85
CA THR A 27 21.51 -28.11 4.38
C THR A 27 20.31 -28.38 3.48
N ASP A 28 19.39 -29.17 4.04
CA ASP A 28 18.00 -29.37 3.67
C ASP A 28 17.36 -28.13 3.03
N HIS A 29 17.30 -28.11 1.70
CA HIS A 29 16.41 -27.23 0.97
C HIS A 29 15.01 -27.85 1.05
N SER A 30 14.25 -27.47 2.07
CA SER A 30 12.80 -27.59 2.03
C SER A 30 12.30 -26.76 0.85
N VAL A 31 12.11 -27.40 -0.29
CA VAL A 31 11.34 -26.84 -1.41
C VAL A 31 9.95 -26.57 -0.85
N VAL A 32 9.63 -25.30 -0.63
CA VAL A 32 8.24 -24.89 -0.41
C VAL A 32 7.53 -25.19 -1.73
N VAL A 33 6.85 -26.33 -1.76
CA VAL A 33 5.89 -26.64 -2.81
C VAL A 33 4.78 -25.61 -2.65
N ILE A 34 4.88 -24.52 -3.41
CA ILE A 34 3.77 -23.59 -3.61
C ILE A 34 2.72 -24.43 -4.34
N ASP A 35 1.73 -24.88 -3.58
CA ASP A 35 0.54 -25.53 -4.10
C ASP A 35 -0.07 -24.61 -5.16
N SER A 36 0.03 -25.01 -6.42
CA SER A 36 -0.42 -24.25 -7.59
C SER A 36 -1.95 -24.22 -7.73
N GLN A 37 -2.67 -24.57 -6.67
CA GLN A 37 -4.13 -24.67 -6.65
C GLN A 37 -4.87 -23.48 -6.03
N SER A 38 -4.18 -22.41 -5.59
CA SER A 38 -4.85 -21.29 -4.92
C SER A 38 -5.43 -20.20 -5.84
N ASP A 39 -5.31 -20.29 -7.16
CA ASP A 39 -5.71 -19.18 -8.05
C ASP A 39 -6.77 -19.60 -9.08
N ARG A 40 -7.90 -20.14 -8.58
CA ARG A 40 -9.13 -20.12 -9.38
C ARG A 40 -9.64 -18.68 -9.34
N ARG A 41 -9.15 -17.84 -10.25
CA ARG A 41 -9.76 -16.53 -10.48
C ARG A 41 -11.21 -16.78 -10.88
N ASN A 42 -12.13 -16.28 -10.06
CA ASN A 42 -13.55 -16.30 -10.39
C ASN A 42 -13.76 -15.29 -11.53
N ASP A 43 -13.52 -15.75 -12.76
CA ASP A 43 -13.62 -14.96 -14.00
C ASP A 43 -15.10 -14.80 -14.44
N GLU A 44 -16.00 -14.60 -13.48
CA GLU A 44 -17.42 -14.38 -13.76
C GLU A 44 -17.67 -12.91 -14.11
N GLY A 45 -18.14 -12.64 -15.33
CA GLY A 45 -18.48 -11.30 -15.81
C GLY A 45 -17.49 -10.75 -16.83
N VAL A 46 -17.30 -9.42 -16.81
CA VAL A 46 -16.40 -8.70 -17.72
C VAL A 46 -15.24 -8.11 -16.91
N PRO A 47 -13.99 -8.18 -17.36
CA PRO A 47 -12.86 -7.60 -16.64
C PRO A 47 -12.87 -6.07 -16.74
N SER A 48 -12.57 -5.39 -15.63
CA SER A 48 -12.35 -3.95 -15.61
C SER A 48 -11.19 -3.56 -16.54
N PRO A 49 -11.33 -2.52 -17.38
CA PRO A 49 -10.22 -1.99 -18.18
C PRO A 49 -9.11 -1.34 -17.33
N ILE A 50 -9.37 -1.06 -16.04
CA ILE A 50 -8.40 -0.42 -15.14
C ILE A 50 -7.63 -1.47 -14.33
N SER A 51 -8.35 -2.33 -13.60
CA SER A 51 -7.74 -3.29 -12.66
C SER A 51 -7.65 -4.73 -13.19
N GLY A 52 -8.39 -5.07 -14.25
CA GLY A 52 -8.54 -6.44 -14.71
C GLY A 52 -9.44 -7.31 -13.82
N ILE A 53 -10.03 -6.76 -12.75
CA ILE A 53 -10.95 -7.48 -11.86
C ILE A 53 -12.29 -7.68 -12.58
N TYR A 54 -12.82 -8.91 -12.50
CA TYR A 54 -14.10 -9.26 -13.11
C TYR A 54 -15.29 -8.71 -12.31
N THR A 55 -16.25 -8.13 -13.02
CA THR A 55 -17.48 -7.56 -12.44
C THR A 55 -18.64 -7.61 -13.45
N ASP A 56 -19.82 -7.16 -13.03
CA ASP A 56 -20.96 -6.97 -13.92
C ASP A 56 -20.68 -5.88 -14.96
N ALA A 57 -21.10 -6.09 -16.22
CA ALA A 57 -20.91 -5.14 -17.30
C ALA A 57 -21.49 -3.73 -17.00
N LEU A 58 -22.53 -3.65 -16.17
CA LEU A 58 -23.13 -2.39 -15.72
C LEU A 58 -22.15 -1.52 -14.91
N ASN A 59 -21.25 -2.14 -14.15
CA ASN A 59 -20.29 -1.42 -13.31
C ASN A 59 -19.14 -0.80 -14.14
N ILE A 60 -18.90 -1.32 -15.35
CA ILE A 60 -17.85 -0.83 -16.26
C ILE A 60 -18.40 0.26 -17.20
N ASN A 61 -19.72 0.30 -17.45
CA ASN A 61 -20.35 1.26 -18.37
C ASN A 61 -20.62 2.63 -17.71
N ARG A 62 -19.63 3.18 -17.00
CA ARG A 62 -19.68 4.52 -16.41
C ARG A 62 -18.32 5.20 -16.48
N ARG A 63 -18.33 6.52 -16.33
CA ARG A 63 -17.09 7.31 -16.27
C ARG A 63 -16.41 7.05 -14.91
N PRO A 64 -15.12 6.69 -14.87
CA PRO A 64 -14.40 6.60 -13.61
C PRO A 64 -14.43 7.93 -12.86
N PHE A 65 -14.30 7.89 -11.54
CA PHE A 65 -14.10 9.10 -10.74
C PHE A 65 -12.84 8.97 -9.88
N ALA A 66 -12.14 10.09 -9.74
CA ALA A 66 -10.84 10.21 -9.11
C ALA A 66 -10.96 11.15 -7.91
N VAL A 67 -10.80 10.64 -6.70
CA VAL A 67 -11.01 11.41 -5.47
C VAL A 67 -9.70 11.71 -4.78
N MET A 68 -9.46 12.99 -4.53
CA MET A 68 -8.34 13.47 -3.70
C MET A 68 -8.61 13.14 -2.23
N LEU A 69 -7.71 12.40 -1.60
CA LEU A 69 -7.83 11.94 -0.22
C LEU A 69 -6.65 12.38 0.64
N ASP A 70 -6.92 12.69 1.91
CA ASP A 70 -5.86 13.00 2.87
C ASP A 70 -5.05 11.78 3.25
N ASN A 71 -3.78 12.01 3.54
CA ASN A 71 -2.90 11.03 4.16
C ASN A 71 -2.16 11.56 5.40
N GLN A 72 -2.56 12.69 5.98
CA GLN A 72 -2.11 13.07 7.31
C GLN A 72 -2.46 12.00 8.35
N SER A 73 -1.63 11.85 9.38
CA SER A 73 -1.82 10.87 10.45
C SER A 73 -3.18 10.97 11.13
N LYS A 74 -3.70 12.19 11.32
CA LYS A 74 -5.02 12.44 11.94
C LYS A 74 -6.21 12.13 11.02
N ALA A 75 -5.97 11.95 9.73
CA ALA A 75 -7.01 11.66 8.75
C ALA A 75 -7.22 10.16 8.52
N ARG A 76 -6.40 9.32 9.17
CA ARG A 76 -6.46 7.87 9.07
C ARG A 76 -7.39 7.28 10.14
N PRO A 77 -8.17 6.23 9.82
CA PRO A 77 -8.27 5.58 8.50
C PRO A 77 -9.15 6.36 7.51
N GLN A 78 -8.87 6.21 6.22
CA GLN A 78 -9.69 6.74 5.14
C GLN A 78 -10.93 5.87 4.91
N ALA A 79 -12.06 6.50 4.58
CA ALA A 79 -13.27 5.82 4.13
C ALA A 79 -13.20 5.56 2.62
N GLY A 80 -13.58 4.35 2.20
CA GLY A 80 -13.72 3.93 0.81
C GLY A 80 -12.41 3.70 0.05
N LEU A 81 -11.24 3.91 0.67
CA LEU A 81 -9.94 3.76 0.00
C LEU A 81 -9.67 2.31 -0.45
N ASP A 82 -10.17 1.34 0.31
CA ASP A 82 -10.08 -0.11 0.06
C ASP A 82 -10.89 -0.58 -1.16
N GLN A 83 -11.83 0.23 -1.62
CA GLN A 83 -12.68 -0.05 -2.78
C GLN A 83 -12.15 0.59 -4.07
N ALA A 84 -11.07 1.37 -3.99
CA ALA A 84 -10.44 1.97 -5.15
C ALA A 84 -9.70 0.90 -5.99
N GLU A 85 -9.73 1.06 -7.30
CA GLU A 85 -8.99 0.17 -8.20
C GLU A 85 -7.53 0.58 -8.35
N ILE A 86 -7.26 1.89 -8.29
CA ILE A 86 -5.92 2.45 -8.28
C ILE A 86 -5.84 3.51 -7.19
N VAL A 87 -4.75 3.47 -6.43
CA VAL A 87 -4.39 4.53 -5.47
C VAL A 87 -3.00 5.04 -5.81
N TYR A 88 -2.91 6.33 -6.17
CA TYR A 88 -1.62 7.01 -6.28
C TYR A 88 -1.28 7.67 -4.96
N GLU A 89 -0.07 7.43 -4.45
CA GLU A 89 0.51 8.18 -3.33
C GLU A 89 1.62 9.09 -3.86
N ILE A 90 1.45 10.40 -3.72
CA ILE A 90 2.43 11.39 -4.20
C ILE A 90 2.72 12.39 -3.09
N LEU A 91 4.00 12.78 -2.97
CA LEU A 91 4.44 13.83 -2.05
C LEU A 91 3.73 15.14 -2.38
N ALA A 92 3.16 15.78 -1.37
CA ALA A 92 2.50 17.06 -1.53
C ALA A 92 3.19 18.16 -0.69
N GLU A 93 2.54 18.66 0.36
CA GLU A 93 3.05 19.78 1.16
C GLU A 93 3.72 19.31 2.43
N GLY A 94 4.78 20.00 2.85
CA GLY A 94 5.38 19.79 4.17
C GLY A 94 5.86 18.36 4.42
N MET A 95 6.33 17.67 3.38
CA MET A 95 6.74 16.26 3.42
C MET A 95 5.60 15.26 3.73
N ILE A 96 4.35 15.67 3.51
CA ILE A 96 3.17 14.82 3.68
C ILE A 96 2.66 14.43 2.29
N THR A 97 2.39 13.14 2.10
CA THR A 97 1.78 12.61 0.87
C THR A 97 0.27 12.84 0.85
N ARG A 98 -0.33 12.72 -0.33
CA ARG A 98 -1.79 12.63 -0.52
C ARG A 98 -2.10 11.42 -1.38
N TYR A 99 -3.35 10.97 -1.29
CA TYR A 99 -3.86 9.90 -2.14
C TYR A 99 -4.74 10.46 -3.25
N LEU A 100 -4.67 9.86 -4.43
CA LEU A 100 -5.69 9.95 -5.47
C LEU A 100 -6.23 8.55 -5.71
N ALA A 101 -7.50 8.33 -5.37
CA ALA A 101 -8.17 7.05 -5.51
C ALA A 101 -9.07 7.05 -6.76
N ILE A 102 -8.85 6.11 -7.68
CA ILE A 102 -9.64 5.93 -8.90
C ILE A 102 -10.66 4.80 -8.68
N PHE A 103 -11.92 5.08 -9.01
CA PHE A 103 -13.03 4.16 -8.89
C PHE A 103 -13.73 4.01 -10.24
N LEU A 104 -13.84 2.78 -10.74
CA LEU A 104 -14.71 2.44 -11.86
C LEU A 104 -15.70 1.35 -11.46
N ILE A 105 -15.26 0.21 -10.93
CA ILE A 105 -16.17 -0.92 -10.65
C ILE A 105 -16.91 -0.85 -9.31
N ASN A 106 -16.38 -0.10 -8.33
CA ASN A 106 -16.98 0.05 -7.01
C ASN A 106 -17.50 1.46 -6.78
N GLU A 107 -18.59 1.61 -6.02
CA GLU A 107 -19.15 2.90 -5.61
C GLU A 107 -19.29 2.95 -4.09
N PRO A 108 -18.27 3.44 -3.37
CA PRO A 108 -18.33 3.51 -1.92
C PRO A 108 -19.42 4.48 -1.46
N SER A 109 -20.19 4.06 -0.45
CA SER A 109 -21.21 4.93 0.17
C SER A 109 -20.62 6.12 0.92
N LEU A 110 -19.34 6.02 1.34
CA LEU A 110 -18.61 7.05 2.04
C LEU A 110 -17.15 7.09 1.56
N ILE A 111 -16.68 8.28 1.19
CA ILE A 111 -15.30 8.51 0.72
C ILE A 111 -14.73 9.73 1.44
N GLY A 112 -13.51 9.60 1.99
CA GLY A 112 -12.84 10.73 2.63
C GLY A 112 -11.73 10.34 3.61
N PRO A 113 -11.10 11.33 4.27
CA PRO A 113 -11.36 12.77 4.14
C PRO A 113 -10.85 13.35 2.82
N VAL A 114 -11.67 14.16 2.14
CA VAL A 114 -11.31 14.78 0.85
C VAL A 114 -10.31 15.92 1.06
N ARG A 115 -9.37 16.08 0.10
CA ARG A 115 -8.32 17.11 0.15
C ARG A 115 -8.18 17.91 -1.14
N SER A 116 -7.27 18.88 -1.07
CA SER A 116 -7.04 19.84 -2.14
C SER A 116 -6.31 19.24 -3.33
N ALA A 117 -6.70 19.70 -4.52
CA ALA A 117 -6.08 19.35 -5.79
C ALA A 117 -4.63 19.85 -5.91
N ARG A 118 -3.78 19.08 -6.59
CA ARG A 118 -2.44 19.50 -7.03
C ARG A 118 -2.23 19.09 -8.50
N PRO A 119 -1.44 19.82 -9.29
CA PRO A 119 -1.39 19.63 -10.76
C PRO A 119 -0.99 18.21 -11.17
N TYR A 120 0.00 17.62 -10.48
CA TYR A 120 0.44 16.25 -10.77
C TYR A 120 -0.62 15.17 -10.51
N PHE A 121 -1.65 15.42 -9.69
CA PHE A 121 -2.79 14.51 -9.56
C PHE A 121 -3.81 14.69 -10.69
N LEU A 122 -3.90 15.88 -11.28
CA LEU A 122 -4.75 16.13 -12.44
C LEU A 122 -4.27 15.29 -13.63
N ASP A 123 -2.95 15.25 -13.87
CA ASP A 123 -2.35 14.39 -14.89
C ASP A 123 -2.76 12.91 -14.71
N LYS A 124 -2.73 12.41 -13.47
CA LYS A 124 -3.15 11.04 -13.14
C LYS A 124 -4.64 10.80 -13.30
N ALA A 125 -5.48 11.77 -12.99
CA ALA A 125 -6.91 11.65 -13.25
C ALA A 125 -7.22 11.65 -14.76
N MET A 126 -6.49 12.44 -15.55
CA MET A 126 -6.65 12.54 -17.00
C MET A 126 -6.25 11.27 -17.74
N GLU A 127 -5.28 10.49 -17.22
CA GLU A 127 -4.91 9.17 -17.77
C GLU A 127 -6.13 8.24 -17.94
N PHE A 128 -7.16 8.39 -17.10
CA PHE A 128 -8.39 7.59 -17.13
C PHE A 128 -9.62 8.36 -17.59
N ASN A 129 -9.46 9.61 -18.04
CA ASN A 129 -10.57 10.54 -18.29
C ASN A 129 -11.58 10.58 -17.11
N ALA A 130 -11.08 10.56 -15.88
CA ALA A 130 -11.90 10.43 -14.68
C ALA A 130 -12.55 11.77 -14.27
N LEU A 131 -13.72 11.70 -13.63
CA LEU A 131 -14.31 12.85 -12.92
C LEU A 131 -13.44 13.18 -11.71
N TYR A 132 -12.84 14.38 -11.70
CA TYR A 132 -11.90 14.76 -10.65
C TYR A 132 -12.60 15.44 -9.47
N VAL A 133 -12.48 14.84 -8.28
CA VAL A 133 -13.18 15.27 -7.05
C VAL A 133 -12.17 15.72 -6.00
N HIS A 134 -12.32 16.95 -5.52
CA HIS A 134 -11.41 17.57 -4.54
C HIS A 134 -12.11 18.68 -3.75
N VAL A 135 -11.48 19.14 -2.65
CA VAL A 135 -11.93 20.32 -1.89
C VAL A 135 -10.76 21.32 -1.76
N GLY A 136 -10.86 22.43 -2.50
CA GLY A 136 -9.79 23.41 -2.68
C GLY A 136 -8.68 22.91 -3.60
N GLY A 137 -7.65 23.73 -3.82
CA GLY A 137 -6.56 23.42 -4.74
C GLY A 137 -5.42 24.42 -4.65
N SER A 138 -4.27 24.10 -5.23
CA SER A 138 -3.23 25.12 -5.44
C SER A 138 -3.68 26.06 -6.56
N PRO A 139 -3.17 27.31 -6.63
CA PRO A 139 -3.55 28.23 -7.69
C PRO A 139 -3.42 27.64 -9.09
N GLN A 140 -2.32 26.92 -9.33
CA GLN A 140 -2.10 26.21 -10.59
C GLN A 140 -3.17 25.15 -10.85
N ALA A 141 -3.43 24.26 -9.88
CA ALA A 141 -4.42 23.20 -10.08
C ALA A 141 -5.82 23.75 -10.33
N ILE A 142 -6.21 24.85 -9.67
CA ILE A 142 -7.51 25.49 -9.91
C ILE A 142 -7.57 26.16 -11.29
N SER A 143 -6.45 26.64 -11.82
CA SER A 143 -6.39 27.20 -13.17
C SER A 143 -6.45 26.13 -14.26
N ASP A 144 -6.05 24.89 -13.96
CA ASP A 144 -5.93 23.79 -14.92
C ASP A 144 -7.20 22.91 -15.00
N ILE A 145 -8.14 23.08 -14.05
CA ILE A 145 -9.42 22.35 -13.95
C ILE A 145 -10.53 23.12 -14.66
#